data_AF-A0A2R4WLY9-F1
#
_entry.id   AF-A0A2R4WLY9-F1
#
_cell.length_a   1.000
_cell.length_b   1.000
_cell.length_c   1.000
_cell.angle_alpha   90.00
_cell.angle_beta   90.00
_cell.angle_gamma   90.00
#
_symmetry.space_group_name_H-M   'P 1'
#
loop_
_entity.id
_entity.type
_entity.pdbx_description
1 polymer ?
#
loop_
_entity_poly.entity_id
_entity_poly.type
_entity_poly.pdbx_seq_one_letter_code
_entity_poly.pdbx_strand_id
1 'polypeptide(L)'
;MLGESGMRHLRLEWVEAGGPPVILSKHRGFGTRLISMCMRRELGGVAHIEFAPEGLRCTIEVPMNDTAGIMVSPHLVQCRAIPDPRAAD
;
A
#
# COMPACT_ATOMS: atom_id res chain seq x y z
N MET A 1 31.25 -17.09 17.01
CA MET A 1 30.37 -16.88 15.85
C MET A 1 29.14 -16.15 16.35
N LEU A 2 29.11 -14.82 16.18
CA LEU A 2 27.89 -14.04 16.44
C LEU A 2 26.99 -14.25 15.23
N GLY A 3 25.82 -14.84 15.43
CA GLY A 3 24.86 -15.05 14.35
C GLY A 3 24.47 -13.71 13.75
N GLU A 4 24.77 -13.52 12.47
CA GLU A 4 24.16 -12.45 11.68
C GLU A 4 22.68 -12.79 11.54
N SER A 5 21.85 -12.30 12.47
CA SER A 5 20.42 -12.24 12.22
C SER A 5 20.24 -11.19 11.12
N GLY A 6 20.40 -11.61 9.87
CA GLY A 6 20.22 -10.76 8.70
C GLY A 6 18.88 -10.04 8.82
N MET A 7 18.90 -8.72 8.71
CA MET A 7 17.69 -7.90 8.78
C MET A 7 16.71 -8.44 7.73
N ARG A 8 15.63 -9.09 8.19
CA ARG A 8 14.59 -9.60 7.29
C ARG A 8 13.83 -8.40 6.73
N HIS A 9 13.50 -8.41 5.46
CA HIS A 9 12.70 -7.37 4.83
C HIS A 9 11.43 -7.97 4.23
N LEU A 10 10.30 -7.32 4.44
CA LEU A 10 9.04 -7.60 3.76
C LEU A 10 8.94 -6.72 2.53
N ARG A 11 8.72 -7.34 1.37
CA ARG A 11 8.29 -6.67 0.15
C ARG A 11 6.85 -7.08 -0.14
N LEU A 12 5.94 -6.11 -0.19
CA LEU A 12 4.54 -6.32 -0.55
C LEU A 12 4.23 -5.58 -1.84
N GLU A 13 3.71 -6.30 -2.83
CA GLU A 13 3.23 -5.74 -4.09
C GLU A 13 1.71 -5.76 -4.12
N TRP A 14 1.12 -4.58 -4.26
CA TRP A 14 -0.30 -4.39 -4.47
C TRP A 14 -0.52 -3.90 -5.89
N VAL A 15 -1.21 -4.73 -6.69
CA VAL A 15 -1.64 -4.40 -8.05
C VAL A 15 -3.17 -4.36 -8.10
N GLU A 16 -3.72 -3.26 -8.61
CA GLU A 16 -5.13 -3.15 -8.95
C GLU A 16 -5.28 -3.25 -10.47
N ALA A 17 -6.28 -3.98 -10.95
CA ALA A 17 -6.54 -4.17 -12.37
C ALA A 17 -8.04 -4.35 -12.64
N GLY A 18 -8.46 -4.15 -13.89
CA GLY A 18 -9.85 -4.32 -14.33
C GLY A 18 -10.77 -3.13 -14.05
N GLY A 19 -10.22 -2.01 -13.56
CA GLY A 19 -10.93 -0.75 -13.41
C GLY A 19 -10.92 0.11 -14.69
N PRO A 20 -11.62 1.26 -14.69
CA PRO A 20 -11.49 2.24 -15.76
C PRO A 20 -10.06 2.78 -15.84
N PRO A 21 -9.61 3.31 -17.00
CA PRO A 21 -8.26 3.83 -17.15
C PRO A 21 -7.90 4.87 -16.09
N VAL A 22 -6.75 4.72 -15.46
CA VAL A 22 -6.27 5.66 -14.46
C VAL A 22 -5.86 6.96 -15.14
N ILE A 23 -6.48 8.06 -14.75
CA ILE A 23 -6.10 9.41 -15.17
C ILE A 23 -5.22 9.99 -14.07
N LEU A 24 -3.94 10.22 -14.38
CA LEU A 24 -2.99 10.84 -13.46
C LEU A 24 -3.51 12.20 -12.98
N SER A 25 -3.77 12.32 -11.68
CA SER A 25 -4.06 13.61 -11.06
C SER A 25 -2.77 14.43 -10.93
N LYS A 26 -2.84 15.74 -11.19
CA LYS A 26 -1.70 16.66 -11.00
C LYS A 26 -1.20 16.72 -9.55
N HIS A 27 -2.02 16.28 -8.60
CA HIS A 27 -1.70 16.27 -7.18
C HIS A 27 -1.82 14.86 -6.60
N ARG A 28 -0.87 14.49 -5.72
CA ARG A 28 -1.03 13.29 -4.89
C ARG A 28 -2.17 13.51 -3.90
N GLY A 29 -3.12 12.59 -3.83
CA GLY A 29 -4.26 12.65 -2.92
C GLY A 29 -3.86 12.39 -1.46
N PHE A 30 -4.83 12.52 -0.55
CA PHE A 30 -4.62 12.21 0.88
C PHE A 30 -4.11 10.78 1.10
N GLY A 31 -4.73 9.77 0.46
CA GLY A 31 -4.35 8.36 0.62
C GLY A 31 -2.89 8.07 0.25
N THR A 32 -2.40 8.62 -0.87
CA THR A 32 -0.99 8.47 -1.28
C THR A 32 -0.01 9.07 -0.26
N ARG A 33 -0.37 10.21 0.34
CA ARG A 33 0.43 10.83 1.42
C ARG A 33 0.41 9.97 2.69
N LEU A 34 -0.76 9.45 3.06
CA LEU A 34 -0.93 8.59 4.23
C LEU A 34 -0.06 7.33 4.13
N ILE A 35 -0.18 6.58 3.03
CA ILE A 35 0.62 5.36 2.80
C ILE A 35 2.12 5.68 2.90
N SER A 36 2.57 6.73 2.19
CA SER A 36 3.99 7.10 2.20
C SER A 36 4.48 7.57 3.58
N MET A 37 3.61 8.19 4.39
CA MET A 37 3.94 8.65 5.74
C MET A 37 4.07 7.48 6.70
N CYS A 38 3.09 6.56 6.72
CA CYS A 38 3.10 5.40 7.60
C CYS A 38 4.35 4.54 7.35
N MET A 39 4.70 4.29 6.08
CA MET A 39 5.92 3.52 5.78
C MET A 39 7.17 4.18 6.39
N ARG A 40 7.32 5.50 6.20
CA ARG A 40 8.51 6.21 6.68
C ARG A 40 8.56 6.39 8.20
N ARG A 41 7.42 6.68 8.84
CA ARG A 41 7.37 7.08 10.26
C ARG A 41 7.12 5.92 11.21
N GLU A 42 6.30 4.96 10.81
CA GLU A 42 5.85 3.88 11.70
C GLU A 42 6.61 2.58 11.43
N LEU A 43 6.90 2.28 10.16
CA LEU A 43 7.50 1.01 9.76
C LEU A 43 8.97 1.09 9.39
N GLY A 44 9.55 2.29 9.31
CA GLY A 44 10.96 2.46 8.92
C GLY A 44 11.27 1.98 7.49
N GLY A 45 10.27 2.01 6.60
CA GLY A 45 10.38 1.55 5.22
C GLY A 45 9.91 2.58 4.19
N VAL A 46 9.67 2.11 2.97
CA VAL A 46 9.33 2.94 1.82
C VAL A 46 8.13 2.38 1.04
N ALA A 47 7.39 3.28 0.40
CA ALA A 47 6.36 2.93 -0.57
C ALA A 47 6.66 3.60 -1.92
N HIS A 48 6.63 2.80 -2.98
CA HIS A 48 6.69 3.23 -4.37
C HIS A 48 5.31 3.07 -4.98
N ILE A 49 4.70 4.18 -5.41
CA ILE A 49 3.32 4.21 -5.91
C ILE A 49 3.32 4.74 -7.34
N GLU A 50 2.88 3.89 -8.26
CA GLU A 50 2.72 4.15 -9.68
C GLU A 50 1.25 4.07 -10.08
N PHE A 51 0.80 5.08 -10.81
CA PHE A 51 -0.55 5.18 -11.36
C PHE A 51 -0.45 4.96 -12.87
N ALA A 52 -0.44 3.70 -13.30
CA ALA A 52 -0.41 3.33 -14.72
C ALA A 52 -1.84 3.34 -15.29
N PRO A 53 -2.04 3.58 -16.59
CA PRO A 53 -3.38 3.57 -17.18
C PRO A 53 -4.17 2.29 -16.91
N GLU A 54 -3.49 1.15 -16.79
CA GLU A 54 -4.10 -0.17 -16.55
C GLU A 54 -4.52 -0.40 -15.08
N GLY A 55 -4.06 0.46 -14.16
CA GLY A 55 -4.34 0.36 -12.73
C GLY A 55 -3.19 0.80 -11.82
N LEU A 56 -3.44 0.71 -10.52
CA LEU A 56 -2.46 1.04 -9.48
C LEU A 56 -1.40 -0.05 -9.36
N ARG A 57 -0.14 0.34 -9.23
CA ARG A 57 0.96 -0.53 -8.77
C ARG A 57 1.64 0.13 -7.57
N CYS A 58 1.62 -0.56 -6.44
CA CYS A 58 2.26 -0.10 -5.20
C CYS A 58 3.21 -1.18 -4.70
N THR A 59 4.46 -0.81 -4.46
CA THR A 59 5.44 -1.65 -3.78
C THR A 59 5.77 -1.06 -2.42
N ILE A 60 5.65 -1.86 -1.37
CA ILE A 60 6.00 -1.51 0.00
C ILE A 60 7.20 -2.36 0.42
N GLU A 61 8.22 -1.73 0.97
CA GLU A 61 9.42 -2.38 1.49
C GLU A 61 9.66 -1.94 2.93
N VAL A 62 9.61 -2.87 3.88
CA VAL A 62 9.77 -2.58 5.32
C VAL A 62 10.65 -3.62 6.01
N PRO A 63 11.48 -3.24 6.99
CA PRO A 63 12.20 -4.20 7.82
C PRO A 63 11.23 -5.01 8.69
N MET A 64 11.42 -6.32 8.72
CA MET A 64 10.75 -7.26 9.62
C MET A 64 11.59 -7.42 10.88
N ASN A 65 11.46 -6.47 11.81
CA ASN A 65 11.94 -6.66 13.17
C ASN A 65 10.99 -7.62 13.89
N ASP A 66 11.51 -8.46 14.79
CA ASP A 66 10.72 -9.49 15.50
C ASP A 66 9.52 -8.93 16.32
N THR A 67 9.42 -7.60 16.46
CA THR A 67 8.36 -6.89 17.19
C THR A 67 7.52 -5.94 16.32
N ALA A 68 7.80 -5.83 15.01
CA ALA A 68 7.08 -4.89 14.12
C ALA A 68 5.74 -5.48 13.63
N GLY A 69 4.90 -5.92 14.56
CA GLY A 69 3.50 -6.21 14.26
C GLY A 69 2.69 -4.92 14.36
N ILE A 70 2.34 -4.29 13.23
CA ILE A 70 1.10 -3.51 13.23
C ILE A 70 -0.01 -4.52 13.46
N MET A 71 -0.65 -4.49 14.63
CA MET A 71 -1.94 -5.14 14.80
C MET A 71 -2.96 -4.41 13.92
N VAL A 72 -3.03 -4.78 12.64
CA VAL A 72 -4.20 -4.48 11.84
C VAL A 72 -5.21 -5.56 12.20
N SER A 73 -6.16 -5.23 13.08
CA SER A 73 -7.29 -6.12 13.29
C SER A 73 -7.98 -6.34 11.93
N PRO A 74 -8.14 -7.59 11.45
CA PRO A 74 -8.73 -7.87 10.13
C PRO A 74 -10.12 -7.24 9.95
N HIS A 75 -10.80 -6.92 11.05
CA HIS A 75 -12.14 -6.35 11.07
C HIS A 75 -12.21 -4.86 10.70
N LEU A 76 -11.09 -4.13 10.70
CA LEU A 76 -11.06 -2.68 10.38
C LEU A 76 -10.85 -2.38 8.89
N VAL A 77 -10.46 -3.36 8.07
CA VAL A 77 -10.36 -3.21 6.61
C VAL A 77 -11.51 -3.98 5.97
N GLN A 78 -12.69 -3.37 5.95
CA GLN A 78 -13.77 -3.85 5.09
C GLN A 78 -13.61 -3.23 3.71
N CYS A 79 -13.08 -4.01 2.76
CA CYS A 79 -13.17 -3.67 1.35
C CYS A 79 -14.64 -3.75 0.91
N ARG A 80 -15.34 -2.62 0.94
CA ARG A 80 -16.68 -2.52 0.35
C ARG A 80 -16.53 -2.08 -1.10
N ALA A 81 -17.17 -2.80 -2.02
CA ALA A 81 -17.33 -2.30 -3.39
C ALA A 81 -18.01 -0.93 -3.32
N ILE A 82 -17.37 0.09 -3.89
CA ILE A 82 -18.04 1.37 -4.16
C ILE A 82 -18.93 1.08 -5.38
N PRO A 83 -20.27 1.20 -5.26
CA PRO A 83 -21.16 1.00 -6.39
C PRO A 83 -20.76 1.95 -7.52
N ASP A 84 -20.74 1.47 -8.76
CA ASP A 84 -20.52 2.35 -9.91
C ASP A 84 -21.66 3.39 -9.93
N PRO A 85 -21.37 4.70 -9.79
CA PRO A 85 -22.40 5.74 -9.84
C PRO A 85 -23.12 5.82 -11.19
N ARG A 86 -22.66 5.08 -12.21
CA ARG A 86 -23.30 4.96 -13.53
C ARG A 86 -24.20 3.73 -13.68
N ALA A 87 -24.25 2.84 -12.69
CA ALA A 87 -25.09 1.64 -12.68
C ALA A 87 -26.47 1.85 -12.02
N ALA A 88 -26.86 3.12 -11.82
CA ALA A 88 -28.18 3.50 -11.34
C ALA A 88 -28.97 4.09 -12.51
N ASP A 89 -29.57 3.19 -13.29
CA ASP A 89 -30.70 3.41 -14.19
C ASP A 89 -32.04 3.49 -13.42
#